data_AF-A0AAQ0RGP8-F1
#
_entry.id   AF-A0AAQ0RGP8-F1
#
_cell.length_a   1.000
_cell.length_b   1.000
_cell.length_c   1.000
_cell.angle_alpha   90.00
_cell.angle_beta   90.00
_cell.angle_gamma   90.00
#
_symmetry.space_group_name_H-M   'P 1'
#
loop_
_entity.id
_entity.type
_entity.pdbx_description
1 polymer ?
#
loop_
_entity_poly.entity_id
_entity_poly.type
_entity_poly.pdbx_seq_one_letter_code
_entity_poly.pdbx_strand_id
1 'polypeptide(L)'
;MCTIRLVAIAPNCCLGSPMAVQGRLVPGNALCCTALKDEGVDMGKRAPDGDVSRGPGEAETGLLTPPSGTRSEVAHEKALRSAESLLKSGGMKAATIDAISEQSGVSKVTLYRHWPSRQAIAAEAFGVLMARHLTFPETDSAQADLNDYLGDIGEFYRGPLGSIFAELVGACANDPTTAAYFRTFFLDERRRGFAELIRRCVNSGYFREDIDTEEAIDLFFGPLIYRMLVGHASIDDNTVRSIIDHAVRGLRSGDQED
;
A
#
# COMPACT_ATOMS: atom_id res chain seq x y z
N MET A 1 -34.62 -37.24 14.55
CA MET A 1 -35.40 -36.00 14.76
C MET A 1 -34.46 -34.81 14.72
N CYS A 2 -34.39 -34.10 13.59
CA CYS A 2 -34.51 -32.64 13.51
C CYS A 2 -34.34 -32.23 12.05
N THR A 3 -35.39 -31.64 11.50
CA THR A 3 -35.58 -31.34 10.08
C THR A 3 -35.22 -29.87 9.86
N ILE A 4 -34.22 -29.57 9.05
CA ILE A 4 -33.93 -28.19 8.63
C ILE A 4 -34.77 -27.90 7.38
N ARG A 5 -35.67 -26.92 7.51
CA ARG A 5 -36.62 -26.50 6.49
C ARG A 5 -36.05 -25.31 5.73
N LEU A 6 -35.91 -25.46 4.42
CA LEU A 6 -35.74 -24.38 3.44
C LEU A 6 -37.00 -23.49 3.43
N VAL A 7 -36.84 -22.16 3.43
CA VAL A 7 -37.84 -21.23 2.88
C VAL A 7 -37.12 -20.12 2.13
N ALA A 8 -37.61 -19.84 0.92
CA ALA A 8 -37.09 -18.88 -0.03
C ALA A 8 -38.13 -17.74 -0.27
N ILE A 9 -37.61 -16.50 -0.31
CA ILE A 9 -37.93 -15.35 -1.22
C ILE A 9 -39.20 -14.47 -1.02
N ALA A 10 -38.95 -13.21 -0.57
CA ALA A 10 -39.34 -11.83 -1.01
C ALA A 10 -40.83 -11.44 -1.33
N PRO A 11 -41.25 -10.14 -1.57
CA PRO A 11 -40.57 -8.81 -1.60
C PRO A 11 -41.33 -7.58 -0.96
N ASN A 12 -40.67 -6.39 -0.95
CA ASN A 12 -41.16 -4.97 -0.91
C ASN A 12 -41.94 -4.37 0.29
N CYS A 13 -41.40 -3.29 0.90
CA CYS A 13 -41.91 -1.89 0.82
C CYS A 13 -41.29 -0.90 1.85
N CYS A 14 -40.75 0.21 1.31
CA CYS A 14 -40.82 1.61 1.75
C CYS A 14 -40.42 2.11 3.16
N LEU A 15 -39.44 3.03 3.13
CA LEU A 15 -39.37 4.34 3.82
C LEU A 15 -39.35 4.38 5.36
N GLY A 16 -38.14 4.60 5.90
CA GLY A 16 -37.92 5.13 7.25
C GLY A 16 -36.50 5.69 7.36
N SER A 17 -36.38 6.98 7.68
CA SER A 17 -35.17 7.80 7.77
C SER A 17 -34.00 7.17 8.55
N PRO A 18 -32.73 7.46 8.21
CA PRO A 18 -31.62 7.11 9.10
C PRO A 18 -31.50 8.14 10.24
N MET A 19 -31.69 7.65 11.46
CA MET A 19 -31.25 8.31 12.69
C MET A 19 -29.73 8.50 12.66
N ALA A 20 -29.31 9.72 12.98
CA ALA A 20 -27.92 10.08 13.21
C ALA A 20 -27.32 9.22 14.34
N VAL A 21 -26.28 8.45 14.00
CA VAL A 21 -25.36 7.87 14.98
C VAL A 21 -24.09 8.68 14.92
N GLN A 22 -23.89 9.51 15.95
CA GLN A 22 -22.66 10.23 16.22
C GLN A 22 -21.54 9.25 16.59
N GLY A 23 -20.77 8.82 15.60
CA GLY A 23 -19.47 8.19 15.78
C GLY A 23 -18.37 9.21 15.55
N ARG A 24 -17.62 9.53 16.60
CA ARG A 24 -16.48 10.47 16.56
C ARG A 24 -15.44 9.98 15.56
N LEU A 25 -15.09 10.83 14.58
CA LEU A 25 -13.83 10.68 13.86
C LEU A 25 -12.70 10.86 14.88
N VAL A 26 -11.91 9.81 15.07
CA VAL A 26 -10.57 9.93 15.62
C VAL A 26 -9.72 10.60 14.54
N PRO A 27 -9.08 11.75 14.81
CA PRO A 27 -8.22 12.38 13.81
C PRO A 27 -6.97 11.52 13.63
N GLY A 28 -6.87 10.88 12.46
CA GLY A 28 -5.63 10.26 12.00
C GLY A 28 -4.56 11.33 11.87
N ASN A 29 -3.41 11.08 12.49
CA ASN A 29 -2.25 11.96 12.50
C ASN A 29 -1.88 12.41 11.08
N ALA A 30 -2.11 13.69 10.79
CA ALA A 30 -1.37 14.41 9.78
C ALA A 30 0.07 14.50 10.27
N LEU A 31 0.96 13.67 9.71
CA LEU A 31 2.39 13.83 9.91
C LEU A 31 2.83 15.07 9.15
N CYS A 32 2.86 16.19 9.88
CA CYS A 32 3.53 17.41 9.52
C CYS A 32 5.04 17.17 9.61
N CYS A 33 5.74 17.21 8.46
CA CYS A 33 7.19 17.18 8.38
C CYS A 33 7.79 18.44 9.01
N THR A 34 7.96 18.50 10.33
CA THR A 34 8.85 19.47 10.98
C THR A 34 9.48 18.91 12.26
N ALA A 35 10.79 19.16 12.38
CA ALA A 35 11.63 19.13 13.58
C ALA A 35 12.26 17.78 14.02
N LEU A 36 13.47 17.53 13.51
CA LEU A 36 14.56 16.95 14.31
C LEU A 36 15.78 17.87 14.16
N LYS A 37 16.12 18.59 15.22
CA LYS A 37 17.43 19.24 15.41
C LYS A 37 17.98 18.86 16.78
N ASP A 38 19.19 18.32 16.72
CA ASP A 38 20.32 18.46 17.62
C ASP A 38 20.07 18.50 19.13
N GLU A 39 20.45 17.42 19.82
CA GLU A 39 21.31 17.53 21.01
C GLU A 39 22.39 16.45 20.97
N GLY A 40 23.65 16.89 21.11
CA GLY A 40 24.84 16.08 20.90
C GLY A 40 25.30 15.32 22.14
N VAL A 41 25.96 14.19 21.90
CA VAL A 41 26.90 13.55 22.83
C VAL A 41 28.14 13.13 22.05
N ASP A 42 29.27 13.70 22.46
CA ASP A 42 30.63 13.48 21.98
C ASP A 42 31.25 12.23 22.64
N MET A 43 31.76 11.30 21.84
CA MET A 43 32.73 10.28 22.27
C MET A 43 33.79 10.09 21.19
N GLY A 44 35.02 10.51 21.52
CA GLY A 44 36.12 10.68 20.59
C GLY A 44 36.79 9.43 19.98
N LYS A 45 37.34 9.66 18.78
CA LYS A 45 38.56 9.13 18.10
C LYS A 45 38.66 7.60 17.92
N ARG A 46 38.89 7.02 16.72
CA ARG A 46 39.84 7.35 15.63
C ARG A 46 39.56 6.45 14.39
N ALA A 47 39.73 6.98 13.17
CA ALA A 47 39.62 6.28 11.87
C ALA A 47 40.96 5.60 11.45
N PRO A 48 41.05 4.79 10.35
CA PRO A 48 40.91 5.33 8.99
C PRO A 48 40.18 4.46 7.93
N ASP A 49 39.58 5.19 6.99
CA ASP A 49 39.37 4.94 5.55
C ASP A 49 38.95 3.54 5.04
N GLY A 50 37.72 3.48 4.54
CA GLY A 50 37.22 2.43 3.67
C GLY A 50 35.77 2.69 3.28
N ASP A 51 35.57 3.42 2.19
CA ASP A 51 34.36 3.49 1.36
C ASP A 51 33.01 3.50 2.12
N VAL A 52 32.57 4.68 2.55
CA VAL A 52 31.17 4.90 2.94
C VAL A 52 30.34 4.85 1.66
N SER A 53 29.86 3.65 1.33
CA SER A 53 28.75 3.46 0.41
C SER A 53 27.61 4.38 0.87
N ARG A 54 27.37 5.44 0.09
CA ARG A 54 26.23 6.35 0.27
C ARG A 54 24.96 5.51 0.28
N GLY A 55 24.33 5.39 1.45
CA GLY A 55 23.01 4.75 1.55
C GLY A 55 21.98 5.49 0.68
N PRO A 56 20.90 4.81 0.25
CA PRO A 56 19.90 5.37 -0.66
C PRO A 56 19.18 6.63 -0.14
N GLY A 57 19.24 6.93 1.16
CA GLY A 57 18.45 7.99 1.80
C GLY A 57 18.83 9.45 1.50
N GLU A 58 20.07 9.76 1.11
CA GLU A 58 20.48 11.17 0.84
C GLU A 58 20.09 11.66 -0.56
N ALA A 59 20.01 10.77 -1.55
CA ALA A 59 19.58 11.13 -2.90
C ALA A 59 18.05 11.21 -3.00
N GLU A 60 17.33 10.38 -2.24
CA GLU A 60 15.85 10.33 -2.21
C GLU A 60 15.21 11.57 -1.56
N THR A 61 15.88 12.22 -0.62
CA THR A 61 15.33 13.35 0.15
C THR A 61 15.03 14.59 -0.72
N GLY A 62 15.82 14.84 -1.77
CA GLY A 62 15.55 15.92 -2.72
C GLY A 62 14.45 15.59 -3.74
N LEU A 63 14.26 14.30 -4.05
CA LEU A 63 13.30 13.82 -5.04
C LEU A 63 11.86 13.87 -4.53
N LEU A 64 11.65 13.74 -3.22
CA LEU A 64 10.33 13.61 -2.59
C LEU A 64 9.85 14.89 -1.89
N THR A 65 10.61 15.99 -1.96
CA THR A 65 10.26 17.24 -1.25
C THR A 65 9.50 18.20 -2.17
N PRO A 66 8.16 18.27 -2.10
CA PRO A 66 7.40 19.23 -2.89
C PRO A 66 7.61 20.67 -2.38
N PRO A 67 7.31 21.68 -3.21
CA PRO A 67 7.30 23.08 -2.79
C PRO A 67 6.30 23.32 -1.65
N SER A 68 6.70 24.11 -0.66
CA SER A 68 5.91 24.38 0.55
C SER A 68 5.15 25.71 0.52
N GLY A 69 4.14 25.84 1.39
CA GLY A 69 3.33 27.04 1.56
C GLY A 69 1.90 26.87 1.05
N THR A 70 0.96 27.59 1.66
CA THR A 70 -0.48 27.35 1.53
C THR A 70 -0.99 27.28 0.08
N ARG A 71 -0.51 28.15 -0.81
CA ARG A 71 -0.92 28.12 -2.23
C ARG A 71 -0.40 26.89 -2.97
N SER A 72 0.81 26.43 -2.63
CA SER A 72 1.42 25.25 -3.21
C SER A 72 0.72 23.98 -2.73
N GLU A 73 0.43 23.90 -1.43
CA GLU A 73 -0.33 22.80 -0.83
C GLU A 73 -1.73 22.66 -1.45
N VAL A 74 -2.45 23.78 -1.63
CA VAL A 74 -3.76 23.76 -2.30
C VAL A 74 -3.65 23.29 -3.76
N ALA A 75 -2.60 23.67 -4.48
CA ALA A 75 -2.36 23.21 -5.84
C ALA A 75 -2.02 21.70 -5.86
N HIS A 76 -1.18 21.24 -4.95
CA HIS A 76 -0.81 19.85 -4.75
C HIS A 76 -2.05 18.97 -4.56
N GLU A 77 -2.89 19.33 -3.59
CA GLU A 77 -4.11 18.58 -3.29
C GLU A 77 -5.11 18.56 -4.45
N LYS A 78 -5.28 19.69 -5.15
CA LYS A 78 -6.17 19.76 -6.33
C LYS A 78 -5.69 18.81 -7.42
N ALA A 79 -4.40 18.82 -7.71
CA ALA A 79 -3.80 17.93 -8.71
C ALA A 79 -3.94 16.46 -8.30
N LEU A 80 -3.66 16.11 -7.03
CA LEU A 80 -3.82 14.75 -6.53
C LEU A 80 -5.27 14.25 -6.61
N ARG A 81 -6.24 15.07 -6.20
CA ARG A 81 -7.66 14.69 -6.29
C ARG A 81 -8.09 14.44 -7.74
N SER A 82 -7.59 15.23 -8.69
CA SER A 82 -7.85 15.00 -10.11
C SER A 82 -7.16 13.74 -10.62
N ALA A 83 -5.89 13.52 -10.27
CA ALA A 83 -5.17 12.29 -10.63
C ALA A 83 -5.88 11.05 -10.07
N GLU A 84 -6.35 11.10 -8.82
CA GLU A 84 -7.14 10.05 -8.17
C GLU A 84 -8.40 9.70 -9.00
N SER A 85 -9.16 10.72 -9.41
CA SER A 85 -10.38 10.57 -10.20
C SER A 85 -10.10 9.99 -11.59
N LEU A 86 -9.03 10.42 -12.25
CA LEU A 86 -8.63 9.94 -13.56
C LEU A 86 -8.13 8.49 -13.50
N LEU A 87 -7.33 8.14 -12.48
CA LEU A 87 -6.89 6.76 -12.24
C LEU A 87 -8.09 5.83 -12.02
N LYS A 88 -9.06 6.24 -11.20
CA LYS A 88 -10.30 5.45 -10.97
C LYS A 88 -11.12 5.22 -12.23
N SER A 89 -11.21 6.21 -13.11
CA SER A 89 -12.09 6.17 -14.28
C SER A 89 -11.47 5.50 -15.50
N GLY A 90 -10.15 5.60 -15.69
CA GLY A 90 -9.49 5.06 -16.88
C GLY A 90 -8.01 4.71 -16.70
N GLY A 91 -7.57 4.48 -15.46
CA GLY A 91 -6.21 4.06 -15.13
C GLY A 91 -5.14 5.06 -15.57
N MET A 92 -3.93 4.55 -15.78
CA MET A 92 -2.78 5.36 -16.18
C MET A 92 -2.96 6.06 -17.53
N LYS A 93 -3.75 5.47 -18.43
CA LYS A 93 -4.07 6.06 -19.73
C LYS A 93 -4.85 7.37 -19.59
N ALA A 94 -5.80 7.44 -18.66
CA ALA A 94 -6.61 8.63 -18.42
C ALA A 94 -5.86 9.71 -17.62
N ALA A 95 -5.01 9.32 -16.67
CA ALA A 95 -4.26 10.22 -15.79
C ALA A 95 -3.06 10.91 -16.48
N THR A 96 -3.29 11.58 -17.62
CA THR A 96 -2.27 12.37 -18.33
C THR A 96 -2.00 13.71 -17.63
N ILE A 97 -0.81 14.30 -17.82
CA ILE A 97 -0.48 15.64 -17.30
C ILE A 97 -1.50 16.68 -17.79
N ASP A 98 -1.92 16.56 -19.04
CA ASP A 98 -2.88 17.47 -19.67
C ASP A 98 -4.26 17.34 -19.03
N ALA A 99 -4.76 16.11 -18.89
CA ALA A 99 -6.04 15.85 -18.23
C ALA A 99 -6.03 16.26 -16.75
N ILE A 100 -4.94 16.01 -16.03
CA ILE A 100 -4.77 16.44 -14.63
C ILE A 100 -4.77 17.97 -14.55
N SER A 101 -4.03 18.64 -15.43
CA SER A 101 -3.95 20.10 -15.47
C SER A 101 -5.30 20.74 -15.75
N GLU A 102 -6.01 20.21 -16.76
CA GLU A 102 -7.34 20.67 -17.15
C GLU A 102 -8.37 20.45 -16.03
N GLN A 103 -8.43 19.25 -15.46
CA GLN A 103 -9.42 18.93 -14.43
C GLN A 103 -9.16 19.62 -13.09
N SER A 104 -7.89 19.82 -12.71
CA SER A 104 -7.51 20.45 -11.44
C SER A 104 -7.45 21.98 -11.49
N GLY A 105 -7.33 22.55 -12.70
CA GLY A 105 -7.01 23.96 -12.92
C GLY A 105 -5.57 24.34 -12.53
N VAL A 106 -4.71 23.36 -12.26
CA VAL A 106 -3.30 23.58 -11.90
C VAL A 106 -2.46 23.57 -13.18
N SER A 107 -1.63 24.59 -13.37
CA SER A 107 -0.79 24.67 -14.59
C SER A 107 0.20 23.51 -14.68
N LYS A 108 0.54 23.07 -15.90
CA LYS A 108 1.56 22.02 -16.12
C LYS A 108 2.91 22.37 -15.47
N VAL A 109 3.30 23.64 -15.50
CA VAL A 109 4.53 24.12 -14.84
C VAL A 109 4.48 23.91 -13.33
N THR A 110 3.32 24.14 -12.72
CA THR A 110 3.11 23.86 -11.29
C THR A 110 3.14 22.36 -11.03
N LEU A 111 2.50 21.52 -11.87
CA LEU A 111 2.56 20.06 -11.74
C LEU A 111 4.01 19.56 -11.74
N TYR A 112 4.82 19.96 -12.73
CA TYR A 112 6.23 19.55 -12.81
C TYR A 112 7.10 20.08 -11.67
N ARG A 113 6.64 21.10 -10.93
CA ARG A 113 7.35 21.59 -9.75
C ARG A 113 7.10 20.70 -8.53
N HIS A 114 5.94 20.06 -8.45
CA HIS A 114 5.56 19.17 -7.36
C HIS A 114 5.99 17.72 -7.64
N TRP A 115 5.97 17.31 -8.91
CA TRP A 115 6.30 15.95 -9.33
C TRP A 115 7.22 15.94 -10.55
N PRO A 116 8.26 15.11 -10.54
CA PRO A 116 9.20 15.02 -11.66
C PRO A 116 8.61 14.34 -12.89
N SER A 117 7.54 13.55 -12.74
CA SER A 117 6.92 12.81 -13.84
C SER A 117 5.43 12.54 -13.60
N ARG A 118 4.72 12.15 -14.66
CA ARG A 118 3.33 11.68 -14.56
C ARG A 118 3.21 10.46 -13.65
N GLN A 119 4.20 9.58 -13.69
CA GLN A 119 4.27 8.36 -12.90
C GLN A 119 4.45 8.68 -11.41
N ALA A 120 5.22 9.71 -11.07
CA ALA A 120 5.33 10.19 -9.69
C ALA A 120 3.98 10.72 -9.14
N ILE A 121 3.24 11.51 -9.94
CA ILE A 121 1.88 11.94 -9.58
C ILE A 121 0.96 10.72 -9.37
N ALA A 122 1.03 9.77 -10.30
CA ALA A 122 0.19 8.58 -10.28
C ALA A 122 0.52 7.67 -9.09
N ALA A 123 1.80 7.52 -8.72
CA ALA A 123 2.23 6.75 -7.56
C ALA A 123 1.68 7.35 -6.26
N GLU A 124 1.78 8.67 -6.07
CA GLU A 124 1.22 9.33 -4.89
C GLU A 124 -0.32 9.25 -4.87
N ALA A 125 -0.98 9.53 -5.99
CA ALA A 125 -2.44 9.41 -6.08
C ALA A 125 -2.93 7.97 -5.86
N PHE A 126 -2.19 6.98 -6.35
CA PHE A 126 -2.47 5.56 -6.11
C PHE A 126 -2.27 5.19 -4.64
N GLY A 127 -1.23 5.72 -3.99
CA GLY A 127 -1.05 5.63 -2.55
C GLY A 127 -2.27 6.10 -1.76
N VAL A 128 -2.78 7.31 -2.09
CA VAL A 128 -3.98 7.90 -1.48
C VAL A 128 -5.23 7.05 -1.73
N LEU A 129 -5.41 6.54 -2.96
CA LEU A 129 -6.49 5.60 -3.27
C LEU A 129 -6.46 4.40 -2.34
N MET A 130 -5.29 3.79 -2.26
CA MET A 130 -5.12 2.50 -1.60
C MET A 130 -5.13 2.64 -0.09
N ALA A 131 -4.74 3.79 0.47
CA ALA A 131 -4.85 4.06 1.91
C ALA A 131 -6.31 3.97 2.42
N ARG A 132 -7.30 4.22 1.56
CA ARG A 132 -8.73 4.07 1.91
C ARG A 132 -9.22 2.62 1.89
N HIS A 133 -8.47 1.72 1.26
CA HIS A 133 -8.77 0.30 1.15
C HIS A 133 -7.91 -0.56 2.08
N LEU A 134 -6.92 0.02 2.74
CA LEU A 134 -6.01 -0.70 3.61
C LEU A 134 -6.65 -0.86 4.99
N THR A 135 -7.07 -2.08 5.32
CA THR A 135 -7.48 -2.44 6.66
C THR A 135 -6.63 -3.62 7.13
N PHE A 136 -5.92 -3.43 8.24
CA PHE A 136 -5.34 -4.52 9.02
C PHE A 136 -6.18 -4.65 10.27
N PRO A 137 -7.15 -5.58 10.31
CA PRO A 137 -7.88 -5.85 11.52
C PRO A 137 -6.89 -6.23 12.62
N GLU A 138 -7.13 -5.75 13.83
CA GLU A 138 -6.40 -6.14 15.03
C GLU A 138 -7.36 -6.90 15.96
N THR A 139 -7.84 -8.05 15.49
CA THR A 139 -8.68 -8.92 16.31
C THR A 139 -7.82 -9.73 17.29
N ASP A 140 -8.46 -10.50 18.17
CA ASP A 140 -7.74 -11.40 19.08
C ASP A 140 -7.06 -12.58 18.36
N SER A 141 -7.32 -12.78 17.06
CA SER A 141 -6.72 -13.84 16.25
C SER A 141 -5.92 -13.28 15.07
N ALA A 142 -4.60 -13.15 15.24
CA ALA A 142 -3.69 -12.75 14.17
C ALA A 142 -3.77 -13.69 12.95
N GLN A 143 -4.04 -14.98 13.18
CA GLN A 143 -4.26 -15.95 12.11
C GLN A 143 -5.52 -15.63 11.30
N ALA A 144 -6.62 -15.25 11.97
CA ALA A 144 -7.85 -14.86 11.27
C ALA A 144 -7.61 -13.58 10.45
N ASP A 145 -6.97 -12.58 11.06
CA ASP A 145 -6.64 -11.32 10.40
C ASP A 145 -5.76 -11.55 9.15
N LEU A 146 -4.79 -12.47 9.22
CA LEU A 146 -3.96 -12.86 8.09
C LEU A 146 -4.77 -13.52 6.97
N ASN A 147 -5.65 -14.47 7.32
CA ASN A 147 -6.48 -15.15 6.34
C ASN A 147 -7.47 -14.20 5.67
N ASP A 148 -8.05 -13.28 6.42
CA ASP A 148 -8.97 -12.27 5.91
C ASP A 148 -8.23 -11.32 4.96
N TYR A 149 -7.07 -10.80 5.37
CA TYR A 149 -6.25 -9.92 4.54
C TYR A 149 -5.83 -10.59 3.22
N LEU A 150 -5.40 -11.85 3.30
CA LEU A 150 -4.96 -12.62 2.13
C LEU A 150 -6.12 -13.15 1.28
N GLY A 151 -7.35 -13.20 1.81
CA GLY A 151 -8.54 -13.62 1.07
C GLY A 151 -8.89 -12.68 -0.08
N ASP A 152 -8.68 -11.38 0.13
CA ASP A 152 -9.09 -10.34 -0.82
C ASP A 152 -8.01 -10.00 -1.86
N ILE A 153 -6.79 -10.56 -1.71
CA ILE A 153 -5.64 -10.18 -2.52
C ILE A 153 -5.79 -10.56 -4.00
N GLY A 154 -6.45 -11.68 -4.27
CA GLY A 154 -6.71 -12.15 -5.63
C GLY A 154 -7.65 -11.22 -6.39
N GLU A 155 -8.67 -10.70 -5.71
CA GLU A 155 -9.61 -9.73 -6.29
C GLU A 155 -8.91 -8.41 -6.61
N PHE A 156 -8.03 -7.94 -5.72
CA PHE A 156 -7.22 -6.75 -5.97
C PHE A 156 -6.42 -6.86 -7.27
N TYR A 157 -5.65 -7.94 -7.44
CA TYR A 157 -4.80 -8.13 -8.63
C TYR A 157 -5.58 -8.33 -9.92
N ARG A 158 -6.78 -8.94 -9.85
CA ARG A 158 -7.68 -9.09 -11.01
C ARG A 158 -8.49 -7.84 -11.33
N GLY A 159 -8.59 -6.90 -10.39
CA GLY A 159 -9.41 -5.71 -10.51
C GLY A 159 -8.74 -4.54 -11.25
N PRO A 160 -9.47 -3.44 -11.49
CA PRO A 160 -8.94 -2.24 -12.14
C PRO A 160 -7.72 -1.64 -11.42
N LEU A 161 -7.69 -1.74 -10.09
CA LEU A 161 -6.58 -1.26 -9.26
C LEU A 161 -5.32 -2.11 -9.44
N GLY A 162 -5.46 -3.42 -9.65
CA GLY A 162 -4.36 -4.33 -9.98
C GLY A 162 -3.69 -3.95 -11.30
N SER A 163 -4.45 -3.55 -12.31
CA SER A 163 -3.89 -3.05 -13.59
C SER A 163 -3.04 -1.79 -13.39
N ILE A 164 -3.53 -0.83 -12.59
CA ILE A 164 -2.78 0.41 -12.29
C ILE A 164 -1.50 0.07 -11.52
N PHE A 165 -1.60 -0.82 -10.53
CA PHE A 165 -0.45 -1.32 -9.78
C PHE A 165 0.59 -1.97 -10.70
N ALA A 166 0.18 -2.84 -11.63
CA ALA A 166 1.08 -3.48 -12.60
C ALA A 166 1.84 -2.47 -13.47
N GLU A 167 1.14 -1.44 -13.98
CA GLU A 167 1.76 -0.38 -14.77
C GLU A 167 2.77 0.44 -13.96
N LEU A 168 2.45 0.77 -12.70
CA LEU A 168 3.36 1.49 -11.81
C LEU A 168 4.59 0.66 -11.45
N VAL A 169 4.42 -0.64 -11.14
CA VAL A 169 5.55 -1.55 -10.88
C VAL A 169 6.44 -1.67 -12.12
N GLY A 170 5.86 -1.80 -13.32
CA GLY A 170 6.62 -1.79 -14.57
C GLY A 170 7.40 -0.49 -14.81
N ALA A 171 6.85 0.66 -14.40
CA ALA A 171 7.55 1.93 -14.46
C ALA A 171 8.72 2.02 -13.46
N CYS A 172 8.55 1.47 -12.25
CA CYS A 172 9.62 1.42 -11.23
C CYS A 172 10.88 0.71 -11.72
N ALA A 173 10.75 -0.30 -12.57
CA ALA A 173 11.88 -1.04 -13.11
C ALA A 173 12.82 -0.19 -13.99
N ASN A 174 12.32 0.91 -14.57
CA ASN A 174 13.05 1.75 -15.52
C ASN A 174 13.34 3.16 -15.00
N ASP A 175 12.63 3.61 -13.96
CA ASP A 175 12.78 4.95 -13.39
C ASP A 175 12.91 4.89 -11.86
N PRO A 176 14.14 5.07 -11.32
CA PRO A 176 14.39 5.13 -9.88
C PRO A 176 13.58 6.19 -9.15
N THR A 177 13.22 7.28 -9.83
CA THR A 177 12.40 8.35 -9.25
C THR A 177 10.98 7.88 -9.03
N THR A 178 10.36 7.27 -10.05
CA THR A 178 9.06 6.60 -9.91
C THR A 178 9.11 5.53 -8.82
N ALA A 179 10.20 4.75 -8.76
CA ALA A 179 10.36 3.74 -7.71
C ALA A 179 10.39 4.35 -6.30
N ALA A 180 11.09 5.47 -6.10
CA ALA A 180 11.10 6.18 -4.83
C ALA A 180 9.69 6.68 -4.44
N TYR A 181 8.98 7.35 -5.36
CA TYR A 181 7.60 7.78 -5.12
C TYR A 181 6.66 6.61 -4.81
N PHE A 182 6.76 5.51 -5.58
CA PHE A 182 5.94 4.33 -5.36
C PHE A 182 6.21 3.67 -4.01
N ARG A 183 7.49 3.57 -3.60
CA ARG A 183 7.85 3.09 -2.27
C ARG A 183 7.25 3.97 -1.18
N THR A 184 7.59 5.25 -1.18
CA THR A 184 7.20 6.20 -0.14
C THR A 184 5.70 6.36 0.00
N PHE A 185 4.98 6.56 -1.10
CA PHE A 185 3.56 6.90 -1.02
C PHE A 185 2.62 5.69 -1.01
N PHE A 186 3.08 4.52 -1.48
CA PHE A 186 2.25 3.33 -1.56
C PHE A 186 2.81 2.13 -0.80
N LEU A 187 4.08 1.75 -1.01
CA LEU A 187 4.57 0.45 -0.55
C LEU A 187 4.91 0.43 0.95
N ASP A 188 5.55 1.48 1.46
CA ASP A 188 6.12 1.50 2.82
C ASP A 188 5.05 1.28 3.89
N GLU A 189 3.92 1.99 3.79
CA GLU A 189 2.82 1.85 4.75
C GLU A 189 2.18 0.46 4.72
N ARG A 190 2.11 -0.17 3.54
CA ARG A 190 1.59 -1.53 3.38
C ARG A 190 2.52 -2.56 3.97
N ARG A 191 3.82 -2.44 3.68
CA ARG A 191 4.83 -3.33 4.27
C ARG A 191 4.84 -3.19 5.78
N ARG A 192 4.77 -1.96 6.31
CA ARG A 192 4.70 -1.70 7.75
C ARG A 192 3.51 -2.38 8.42
N GLY A 193 2.31 -2.23 7.86
CA GLY A 193 1.12 -2.86 8.41
C GLY A 193 1.11 -4.39 8.29
N PHE A 194 1.58 -4.94 7.17
CA PHE A 194 1.67 -6.40 7.01
C PHE A 194 2.78 -7.00 7.89
N ALA A 195 3.92 -6.31 8.05
CA ALA A 195 4.98 -6.72 8.97
C ALA A 195 4.49 -6.76 10.42
N GLU A 196 3.62 -5.84 10.84
CA GLU A 196 2.95 -5.91 12.14
C GLU A 196 2.09 -7.17 12.27
N LEU A 197 1.29 -7.47 11.25
CA LEU A 197 0.46 -8.67 11.23
C LEU A 197 1.29 -9.95 11.32
N ILE A 198 2.40 -10.04 10.58
CA ILE A 198 3.33 -11.17 10.68
C ILE A 198 3.95 -11.26 12.07
N ARG A 199 4.37 -10.14 12.68
CA ARG A 199 4.90 -10.13 14.06
C ARG A 199 3.87 -10.61 15.07
N ARG A 200 2.59 -10.26 14.91
CA ARG A 200 1.50 -10.79 15.75
C ARG A 200 1.33 -12.30 15.58
N CYS A 201 1.44 -12.83 14.36
CA CYS A 201 1.43 -14.28 14.11
C CYS A 201 2.63 -15.02 14.73
N VAL A 202 3.82 -14.40 14.73
CA VAL A 202 5.00 -14.95 15.43
C VAL A 202 4.75 -14.97 16.95
N ASN A 203 4.30 -13.85 17.51
CA ASN A 203 4.03 -13.73 18.96
C ASN A 203 2.93 -14.69 19.46
N SER A 204 2.00 -15.09 18.60
CA SER A 204 0.97 -16.09 18.92
C SER A 204 1.44 -17.54 18.74
N GLY A 205 2.71 -17.76 18.36
CA GLY A 205 3.26 -19.08 18.04
C GLY A 205 2.74 -19.71 16.75
N TYR A 206 2.06 -18.94 15.88
CA TYR A 206 1.54 -19.44 14.60
C TYR A 206 2.64 -19.59 13.54
N PHE A 207 3.60 -18.67 13.56
CA PHE A 207 4.80 -18.69 12.71
C PHE A 207 6.06 -18.89 13.55
N ARG A 208 7.13 -19.40 12.92
CA ARG A 208 8.43 -19.55 13.57
C ARG A 208 9.01 -18.21 14.02
N GLU A 209 9.76 -18.23 15.12
CA GLU A 209 10.42 -17.04 15.68
C GLU A 209 11.61 -16.56 14.84
N ASP A 210 12.16 -17.40 13.96
CA ASP A 210 13.33 -17.11 13.13
C ASP A 210 12.99 -16.43 11.79
N ILE A 211 11.72 -16.11 11.55
CA ILE A 211 11.26 -15.53 10.29
C ILE A 211 11.65 -14.05 10.18
N ASP A 212 12.30 -13.71 9.08
CA ASP A 212 12.41 -12.34 8.63
C ASP A 212 11.05 -11.88 8.05
N THR A 213 10.51 -10.79 8.60
CA THR A 213 9.20 -10.27 8.20
C THR A 213 9.17 -9.76 6.77
N GLU A 214 10.29 -9.23 6.27
CA GLU A 214 10.42 -8.73 4.90
C GLU A 214 10.45 -9.90 3.90
N GLU A 215 11.12 -11.00 4.24
CA GLU A 215 11.08 -12.22 3.43
C GLU A 215 9.69 -12.85 3.44
N ALA A 216 9.00 -12.86 4.60
CA ALA A 216 7.63 -13.35 4.69
C ALA A 216 6.69 -12.55 3.79
N ILE A 217 6.79 -11.22 3.78
CA ILE A 217 6.06 -10.35 2.83
C ILE A 217 6.35 -10.82 1.40
N ASP A 218 7.61 -10.94 1.02
CA ASP A 218 7.98 -11.28 -0.36
C ASP A 218 7.44 -12.68 -0.78
N LEU A 219 7.35 -13.64 0.15
CA LEU A 219 6.73 -14.95 -0.09
C LEU A 219 5.22 -14.88 -0.38
N PHE A 220 4.48 -13.99 0.29
CA PHE A 220 3.04 -13.83 0.08
C PHE A 220 2.71 -13.09 -1.22
N PHE A 221 3.43 -11.99 -1.52
CA PHE A 221 3.09 -11.11 -2.64
C PHE A 221 3.88 -11.42 -3.92
N GLY A 222 5.13 -11.84 -3.81
CA GLY A 222 6.05 -12.03 -4.94
C GLY A 222 5.52 -12.96 -6.02
N PRO A 223 5.04 -14.18 -5.70
CA PRO A 223 4.50 -15.10 -6.71
C PRO A 223 3.29 -14.54 -7.46
N LEU A 224 2.42 -13.79 -6.78
CA LEU A 224 1.22 -13.17 -7.37
C LEU A 224 1.61 -12.01 -8.29
N ILE A 225 2.53 -11.15 -7.87
CA ILE A 225 3.06 -10.05 -8.68
C ILE A 225 3.78 -10.61 -9.92
N TYR A 226 4.57 -11.66 -9.79
CA TYR A 226 5.26 -12.31 -10.91
C TYR A 226 4.26 -12.86 -11.94
N ARG A 227 3.19 -13.54 -11.49
CA ARG A 227 2.10 -13.99 -12.38
C ARG A 227 1.38 -12.83 -13.05
N MET A 228 1.11 -11.75 -12.31
CA MET A 228 0.41 -10.58 -12.82
C MET A 228 1.21 -9.87 -13.90
N LEU A 229 2.50 -9.65 -13.68
CA LEU A 229 3.37 -8.93 -14.63
C LEU A 229 3.72 -9.75 -15.86
N VAL A 230 3.99 -11.05 -15.69
CA VAL A 230 4.45 -11.92 -16.79
C VAL A 230 3.28 -12.58 -17.52
N GLY A 231 2.14 -12.80 -16.84
CA GLY A 231 0.97 -13.46 -17.42
C GLY A 231 1.18 -14.95 -17.70
N HIS A 232 2.17 -15.60 -17.07
CA HIS A 232 2.50 -17.01 -17.33
C HIS A 232 1.51 -18.01 -16.69
N ALA A 233 0.67 -17.55 -15.75
CA ALA A 233 -0.34 -18.37 -15.09
C ALA A 233 -1.48 -17.50 -14.53
N SER A 234 -2.63 -18.11 -14.23
CA SER A 234 -3.80 -17.42 -13.68
C SER A 234 -3.59 -16.92 -12.25
N ILE A 235 -4.43 -15.96 -11.85
CA ILE A 235 -4.59 -15.45 -10.47
C ILE A 235 -6.06 -15.65 -10.05
N ASP A 236 -6.56 -16.87 -10.21
CA ASP A 236 -7.89 -17.25 -9.70
C ASP A 236 -7.84 -17.62 -8.21
N ASP A 237 -9.00 -17.71 -7.57
CA ASP A 237 -9.11 -17.90 -6.12
C ASP A 237 -8.49 -19.21 -5.62
N ASN A 238 -8.55 -20.27 -6.42
CA ASN A 238 -7.94 -21.55 -6.07
C ASN A 238 -6.42 -21.45 -6.08
N THR A 239 -5.89 -20.81 -7.12
CA THR A 239 -4.46 -20.56 -7.27
C THR A 239 -3.92 -19.66 -6.17
N VAL A 240 -4.59 -18.55 -5.90
CA VAL A 240 -4.22 -17.59 -4.84
C VAL A 240 -4.18 -18.31 -3.49
N ARG A 241 -5.24 -19.05 -3.16
CA ARG A 241 -5.30 -19.86 -1.93
C ARG A 241 -4.16 -20.88 -1.86
N SER A 242 -3.86 -21.56 -2.95
CA SER A 242 -2.78 -22.56 -2.99
C SER A 242 -1.41 -21.92 -2.74
N ILE A 243 -1.13 -20.76 -3.36
CA ILE A 243 0.14 -20.03 -3.16
C ILE A 243 0.27 -19.57 -1.70
N ILE A 244 -0.78 -18.98 -1.16
CA ILE A 244 -0.83 -18.53 0.23
C ILE A 244 -0.61 -19.72 1.18
N ASP A 245 -1.26 -20.85 0.93
CA ASP A 245 -1.13 -22.05 1.77
C ASP A 245 0.29 -22.64 1.71
N HIS A 246 0.95 -22.61 0.55
CA HIS A 246 2.37 -22.97 0.46
C HIS A 246 3.25 -22.03 1.30
N ALA A 247 3.03 -20.71 1.22
CA ALA A 247 3.76 -19.74 2.03
C ALA A 247 3.51 -19.95 3.53
N VAL A 248 2.24 -20.07 3.96
CA VAL A 248 1.87 -20.35 5.35
C VAL A 248 2.56 -21.62 5.85
N ARG A 249 2.41 -22.76 5.14
CA ARG A 249 3.03 -24.03 5.55
C ARG A 249 4.55 -23.92 5.65
N GLY A 250 5.18 -23.18 4.74
CA GLY A 250 6.62 -22.91 4.78
C GLY A 250 7.07 -22.04 5.96
N LEU A 251 6.17 -21.27 6.57
CA LEU A 251 6.43 -20.35 7.69
C LEU A 251 5.92 -20.86 9.05
N ARG A 252 5.13 -21.93 9.08
CA ARG A 252 4.59 -22.47 10.33
C ARG A 252 5.71 -22.90 11.27
N SER A 253 5.50 -22.61 12.55
CA SER A 253 6.13 -23.35 13.65
C SER A 253 5.86 -24.83 13.41
N GLY A 254 6.91 -25.65 13.38
CA GLY A 254 6.74 -27.09 13.29
C GLY A 254 5.89 -27.55 14.48
N ASP A 255 5.06 -28.58 14.28
CA ASP A 255 4.65 -29.38 15.43
C ASP A 255 5.97 -29.90 16.01
N GLN A 256 6.37 -29.43 17.19
CA GLN A 256 7.47 -30.03 17.93
C GLN A 256 7.03 -31.47 18.24
N GLU A 257 7.34 -32.41 17.35
CA GLU A 257 7.47 -33.81 17.71
C GLU A 257 8.70 -33.91 18.63
N ASP A 258 8.44 -33.82 19.94
CA ASP A 258 9.32 -34.32 21.00
C ASP A 258 9.47 -35.85 20.92
#